data_AF-A0A955HZJ6-F1
#
_entry.id   AF-A0A955HZJ6-F1
#
_cell.length_a   1.000
_cell.length_b   1.000
_cell.length_c   1.000
_cell.angle_alpha   90.00
_cell.angle_beta   90.00
_cell.angle_gamma   90.00
#
_symmetry.space_group_name_H-M   'P 1'
#
loop_
_entity.id
_entity.type
_entity.pdbx_description
1 polymer ?
#
loop_
_entity_poly.entity_id
_entity_poly.type
_entity_poly.pdbx_seq_one_letter_code
_entity_poly.pdbx_strand_id
1 'polypeptide(L)'
;IRGSRDRFKKGDTKALDTLHKVLVSISKLLAPYMPFLAEEMYQNLVVNCALKGAKDSVHLEDYPKTENIDEELLAKMSDLRSFVTLGLKVREDNGMKLRQPLEKAYVNMPSDELAQVLANELNVKSVECVKKVPEGDNYKAEQDRGLFVALDINLSEELEWAGFINEFARKIQVERKSLGLDITDRVSIHFASADKFVKNALESSQKDLLERVGASEILYNETLSGEEIDVNSHMVTVTVTKV
;
A
#
# COMPACT_ATOMS: atom_id res chain seq x y z
N ILE A 1 -4.58 4.12 -6.46
CA ILE A 1 -3.15 4.54 -6.37
C ILE A 1 -2.36 3.66 -5.40
N ARG A 2 -2.76 3.52 -4.12
CA ARG A 2 -2.03 2.72 -3.11
C ARG A 2 -1.63 1.31 -3.59
N GLY A 3 -2.59 0.50 -4.03
CA GLY A 3 -2.34 -0.88 -4.49
C GLY A 3 -1.64 -1.00 -5.86
N SER A 4 -1.45 0.10 -6.59
CA SER A 4 -0.79 0.09 -7.91
C SER A 4 0.58 0.79 -7.89
N ARG A 5 1.09 1.20 -6.72
CA ARG A 5 2.37 1.93 -6.60
C ARG A 5 3.52 1.17 -7.24
N ASP A 6 3.61 -0.14 -7.03
CA ASP A 6 4.68 -0.94 -7.60
C ASP A 6 4.55 -1.09 -9.11
N ARG A 7 3.31 -1.13 -9.62
CA ARG A 7 3.05 -1.11 -11.07
C ARG A 7 3.52 0.21 -11.69
N PHE A 8 3.29 1.33 -11.01
CA PHE A 8 3.79 2.64 -11.45
C PHE A 8 5.32 2.72 -11.40
N LYS A 9 5.95 2.24 -10.33
CA LYS A 9 7.42 2.18 -10.22
C LYS A 9 8.07 1.37 -11.34
N LYS A 10 7.43 0.26 -11.74
CA LYS A 10 7.87 -0.60 -12.84
C LYS A 10 7.56 -0.05 -14.23
N GLY A 11 6.87 1.09 -14.33
CA GLY A 11 6.48 1.68 -15.61
C GLY A 11 5.41 0.88 -16.37
N ASP A 12 4.51 0.19 -15.67
CA ASP A 12 3.38 -0.53 -16.30
C ASP A 12 2.49 0.45 -17.06
N THR A 13 2.58 0.41 -18.40
CA THR A 13 1.88 1.33 -19.30
C THR A 13 0.37 1.26 -19.12
N LYS A 14 -0.21 0.07 -18.94
CA LYS A 14 -1.66 -0.08 -18.73
C LYS A 14 -2.12 0.63 -17.46
N ALA A 15 -1.34 0.53 -16.39
CA ALA A 15 -1.67 1.20 -15.12
C ALA A 15 -1.55 2.73 -15.26
N LEU A 16 -0.48 3.20 -15.90
CA LEU A 16 -0.24 4.63 -16.13
C LEU A 16 -1.28 5.25 -17.07
N ASP A 17 -1.63 4.58 -18.15
CA ASP A 17 -2.66 5.02 -19.11
C ASP A 17 -4.03 5.12 -18.43
N THR A 18 -4.37 4.12 -17.60
CA THR A 18 -5.63 4.14 -16.83
C THR A 18 -5.65 5.32 -15.85
N LEU A 19 -4.54 5.56 -15.13
CA LEU A 19 -4.43 6.69 -14.21
C LEU A 19 -4.55 8.02 -14.94
N HIS A 20 -3.86 8.17 -16.08
CA HIS A 20 -3.92 9.36 -16.92
C HIS A 20 -5.35 9.62 -17.42
N LYS A 21 -6.02 8.60 -17.99
CA LYS A 21 -7.41 8.70 -18.45
C LYS A 21 -8.35 9.16 -17.34
N VAL A 22 -8.22 8.57 -16.14
CA VAL A 22 -9.06 8.94 -14.97
C VAL A 22 -8.79 10.37 -14.53
N LEU A 23 -7.52 10.79 -14.39
CA LEU A 23 -7.18 12.14 -13.95
C LEU A 23 -7.64 13.20 -14.96
N VAL A 24 -7.44 12.97 -16.26
CA VAL A 24 -7.93 13.88 -17.31
C VAL A 24 -9.46 13.96 -17.29
N SER A 25 -10.15 12.83 -17.12
CA SER A 25 -11.62 12.81 -17.01
C SER A 25 -12.12 13.58 -15.78
N ILE A 26 -11.42 13.45 -14.65
CA ILE A 26 -11.70 14.23 -13.43
C ILE A 26 -11.50 15.72 -13.69
N SER A 27 -10.41 16.14 -14.36
CA SER A 27 -10.21 17.55 -14.73
C SER A 27 -11.40 18.09 -15.53
N LYS A 28 -11.89 17.35 -16.52
CA LYS A 28 -13.06 17.75 -17.32
C LYS A 28 -14.35 17.82 -16.49
N LEU A 29 -14.58 16.86 -15.58
CA LEU A 29 -15.73 16.86 -14.67
C LEU A 29 -15.71 18.04 -13.70
N LEU A 30 -14.52 18.42 -13.23
CA LEU A 30 -14.32 19.51 -12.28
C LEU A 30 -14.37 20.90 -12.92
N ALA A 31 -14.14 21.02 -14.22
CA ALA A 31 -14.04 22.31 -14.92
C ALA A 31 -15.20 23.29 -14.63
N PRO A 32 -16.48 22.88 -14.53
CA PRO A 32 -17.58 23.79 -14.19
C PRO A 32 -17.57 24.29 -12.75
N TYR A 33 -16.95 23.56 -11.82
CA TYR A 33 -16.99 23.83 -10.38
C TYR A 33 -15.69 24.43 -9.83
N MET A 34 -14.55 24.00 -10.37
CA MET A 34 -13.21 24.41 -9.94
C MET A 34 -12.35 24.71 -11.17
N PRO A 35 -12.65 25.79 -11.91
CA PRO A 35 -12.07 26.05 -13.23
C PRO A 35 -10.54 26.16 -13.21
N PHE A 36 -9.98 26.90 -12.24
CA PHE A 36 -8.53 27.09 -12.14
C PHE A 36 -7.78 25.79 -11.81
N LEU A 37 -8.32 24.97 -10.89
CA LEU A 37 -7.71 23.69 -10.53
C LEU A 37 -7.80 22.70 -11.70
N ALA A 38 -8.97 22.61 -12.32
CA ALA A 38 -9.19 21.76 -13.49
C ALA A 38 -8.25 22.14 -14.64
N GLU A 39 -8.06 23.44 -14.89
CA GLU A 39 -7.14 23.96 -15.88
C GLU A 39 -5.69 23.61 -15.56
N GLU A 40 -5.22 23.86 -14.33
CA GLU A 40 -3.85 23.50 -13.92
C GLU A 40 -3.58 21.99 -14.06
N MET A 41 -4.52 21.16 -13.64
CA MET A 41 -4.42 19.70 -13.80
C MET A 41 -4.36 19.31 -15.28
N TYR A 42 -5.23 19.87 -16.13
CA TYR A 42 -5.28 19.55 -17.54
C TYR A 42 -4.03 20.03 -18.30
N GLN A 43 -3.53 21.23 -18.01
CA GLN A 43 -2.28 21.75 -18.56
C GLN A 43 -1.12 20.80 -18.27
N ASN A 44 -0.99 20.38 -17.01
CA ASN A 44 0.09 19.48 -16.58
C ASN A 44 -0.01 18.08 -17.19
N LEU A 45 -1.22 17.54 -17.36
CA LEU A 45 -1.44 16.16 -17.81
C LEU A 45 -1.53 16.02 -19.34
N VAL A 46 -1.88 17.09 -20.06
CA VAL A 46 -2.24 17.03 -21.48
C VAL A 46 -1.39 17.99 -22.32
N VAL A 47 -1.49 19.29 -22.04
CA VAL A 47 -0.88 20.33 -22.89
C VAL A 47 0.65 20.31 -22.77
N ASN A 48 1.17 20.30 -21.55
CA ASN A 48 2.61 20.25 -21.27
C ASN A 48 3.25 18.92 -21.70
N CYS A 49 2.44 17.87 -21.89
CA CYS A 49 2.89 16.58 -22.42
C CYS A 49 2.85 16.52 -23.96
N ALA A 50 2.44 17.61 -24.64
CA ALA A 50 2.35 17.71 -26.10
C ALA A 50 1.56 16.56 -26.76
N LEU A 51 0.46 16.14 -26.14
CA LEU A 51 -0.39 15.07 -26.68
C LEU A 51 -1.04 15.52 -27.99
N LYS A 52 -0.91 14.69 -29.05
CA LYS A 52 -1.44 15.00 -30.37
C LYS A 52 -2.97 15.15 -30.34
N GLY A 53 -3.48 16.27 -30.84
CA GLY A 53 -4.92 16.54 -30.96
C GLY A 53 -5.60 17.01 -29.68
N ALA A 54 -4.83 17.31 -28.63
CA ALA A 54 -5.37 17.93 -27.42
C ALA A 54 -5.80 19.37 -27.67
N LYS A 55 -6.90 19.80 -27.05
CA LYS A 55 -7.29 21.21 -27.00
C LYS A 55 -6.42 21.97 -25.99
N ASP A 56 -6.26 23.28 -26.21
CA ASP A 56 -5.36 24.13 -25.43
C ASP A 56 -5.79 24.38 -23.98
N SER A 57 -7.06 24.11 -23.64
CA SER A 57 -7.61 24.30 -22.29
C SER A 57 -8.70 23.28 -22.00
N VAL A 58 -8.86 22.93 -20.72
CA VAL A 58 -9.95 22.06 -20.26
C VAL A 58 -11.33 22.65 -20.57
N HIS A 59 -11.43 23.98 -20.66
CA HIS A 59 -12.68 24.68 -20.93
C HIS A 59 -13.13 24.60 -22.39
N LEU A 60 -12.23 24.17 -23.28
CA LEU A 60 -12.56 23.89 -24.68
C LEU A 60 -13.00 22.43 -24.87
N GLU A 61 -12.74 21.56 -23.90
CA GLU A 61 -13.09 20.15 -23.96
C GLU A 61 -14.59 19.91 -23.82
N ASP A 62 -15.04 18.83 -24.46
CA ASP A 62 -16.42 18.38 -24.32
C ASP A 62 -16.61 17.75 -22.93
N TYR A 63 -17.78 17.98 -22.34
CA TYR A 63 -18.13 17.37 -21.06
C TYR A 63 -18.10 15.83 -21.20
N PRO A 64 -17.47 15.10 -20.26
CA PRO A 64 -17.26 13.68 -20.41
C PRO A 64 -18.59 12.93 -20.42
N LYS A 65 -18.72 11.98 -21.34
CA LYS A 65 -19.90 11.13 -21.50
C LYS A 65 -19.62 9.76 -20.89
N THR A 66 -20.67 9.09 -20.45
CA THR A 66 -20.60 7.72 -19.96
C THR A 66 -20.21 6.77 -21.10
N GLU A 67 -19.15 6.00 -20.90
CA GLU A 67 -18.79 4.87 -21.76
C GLU A 67 -19.53 3.59 -21.33
N ASN A 68 -19.19 2.44 -21.94
CA ASN A 68 -19.74 1.15 -21.56
C ASN A 68 -19.42 0.83 -20.09
N ILE A 69 -20.47 0.60 -19.30
CA ILE A 69 -20.37 0.21 -17.90
C ILE A 69 -20.41 -1.31 -17.83
N ASP A 70 -19.37 -1.91 -17.24
CA ASP A 70 -19.35 -3.34 -16.95
C ASP A 70 -20.03 -3.60 -15.60
N GLU A 71 -21.34 -3.85 -15.64
CA GLU A 71 -22.14 -4.11 -14.44
C GLU A 71 -21.71 -5.39 -13.70
N GLU A 72 -21.24 -6.40 -14.42
CA GLU A 72 -20.76 -7.65 -13.83
C GLU A 72 -19.49 -7.40 -13.01
N LEU A 73 -18.52 -6.67 -13.57
CA LEU A 73 -17.32 -6.27 -12.87
C LEU A 73 -17.61 -5.38 -11.66
N LEU A 74 -18.57 -4.45 -11.78
CA LEU A 74 -19.00 -3.60 -10.66
C LEU A 74 -19.60 -4.42 -9.52
N ALA A 75 -20.42 -5.43 -9.82
CA ALA A 75 -20.96 -6.35 -8.83
C ALA A 75 -19.84 -7.11 -8.12
N LYS A 76 -18.90 -7.70 -8.88
CA LYS A 76 -17.74 -8.42 -8.33
C LYS A 76 -16.86 -7.51 -7.44
N MET A 77 -16.66 -6.25 -7.82
CA MET A 77 -15.92 -5.26 -7.02
C MET A 77 -16.68 -4.83 -5.76
N SER A 78 -18.02 -4.84 -5.79
CA SER A 78 -18.84 -4.62 -4.61
C SER A 78 -18.67 -5.75 -3.59
N ASP A 79 -18.70 -6.99 -4.06
CA ASP A 79 -18.48 -8.17 -3.20
C ASP A 79 -17.06 -8.17 -2.63
N LEU A 80 -16.04 -7.90 -3.47
CA LEU A 80 -14.66 -7.76 -3.03
C LEU A 80 -14.51 -6.75 -1.89
N ARG A 81 -15.15 -5.57 -1.99
CA ARG A 81 -15.11 -4.57 -0.91
C ARG A 81 -15.72 -5.10 0.38
N SER A 82 -16.80 -5.87 0.28
CA SER A 82 -17.42 -6.50 1.45
C SER A 82 -16.47 -7.49 2.13
N PHE A 83 -15.76 -8.32 1.35
CA PHE A 83 -14.71 -9.20 1.89
C PHE A 83 -13.56 -8.41 2.52
N VAL A 84 -13.09 -7.33 1.89
CA VAL A 84 -12.04 -6.48 2.48
C VAL A 84 -12.50 -5.91 3.81
N THR A 85 -13.73 -5.41 3.90
CA THR A 85 -14.30 -4.90 5.16
C THR A 85 -14.34 -5.97 6.26
N LEU A 86 -14.81 -7.18 5.93
CA LEU A 86 -14.83 -8.30 6.89
C LEU A 86 -13.42 -8.69 7.33
N GLY A 87 -12.48 -8.82 6.40
CA GLY A 87 -11.10 -9.18 6.73
C GLY A 87 -10.40 -8.10 7.57
N LEU A 88 -10.60 -6.82 7.27
CA LEU A 88 -10.06 -5.74 8.10
C LEU A 88 -10.66 -5.74 9.50
N LYS A 89 -11.95 -6.08 9.65
CA LYS A 89 -12.60 -6.25 10.95
C LYS A 89 -11.99 -7.41 11.74
N VAL A 90 -11.78 -8.58 11.12
CA VAL A 90 -11.07 -9.71 11.77
C VAL A 90 -9.72 -9.26 12.29
N ARG A 91 -8.98 -8.46 11.52
CA ARG A 91 -7.68 -7.94 11.95
C ARG A 91 -7.80 -6.99 13.15
N GLU A 92 -8.74 -6.07 13.11
CA GLU A 92 -8.98 -5.10 14.19
C GLU A 92 -9.37 -5.79 15.50
N ASP A 93 -10.33 -6.71 15.45
CA ASP A 93 -10.84 -7.43 16.62
C ASP A 93 -9.78 -8.31 17.29
N ASN A 94 -8.74 -8.72 16.54
CA ASN A 94 -7.63 -9.54 17.03
C ASN A 94 -6.32 -8.75 17.18
N GLY A 95 -6.34 -7.41 17.11
CA GLY A 95 -5.16 -6.56 17.32
C GLY A 95 -4.07 -6.66 16.25
N MET A 96 -4.39 -7.19 15.06
CA MET A 96 -3.44 -7.43 13.98
C MET A 96 -3.27 -6.20 13.08
N LYS A 97 -2.21 -5.43 13.31
CA LYS A 97 -1.87 -4.24 12.48
C LYS A 97 -1.78 -4.60 10.99
N LEU A 98 -2.37 -3.80 10.10
CA LEU A 98 -2.39 -4.10 8.65
C LEU A 98 -1.00 -4.27 8.01
N ARG A 99 0.06 -3.69 8.58
CA ARG A 99 1.44 -3.82 8.07
C ARG A 99 2.12 -5.13 8.43
N GLN A 100 1.57 -5.88 9.39
CA GLN A 100 1.97 -7.25 9.68
C GLN A 100 1.44 -8.14 8.55
N PRO A 101 2.27 -8.71 7.67
CA PRO A 101 1.76 -9.68 6.71
C PRO A 101 1.27 -10.93 7.45
N LEU A 102 0.21 -11.55 6.94
CA LEU A 102 -0.28 -12.86 7.39
C LEU A 102 -0.06 -13.89 6.29
N GLU A 103 -0.06 -15.17 6.66
CA GLU A 103 0.22 -16.24 5.71
C GLU A 103 -0.93 -16.43 4.71
N LYS A 104 -2.15 -16.61 5.24
CA LYS A 104 -3.31 -17.01 4.44
C LYS A 104 -4.60 -16.32 4.88
N ALA A 105 -5.46 -16.04 3.89
CA ALA A 105 -6.86 -15.76 4.10
C ALA A 105 -7.72 -16.81 3.40
N TYR A 106 -8.85 -17.17 4.02
CA TYR A 106 -9.81 -18.14 3.53
C TYR A 106 -11.14 -17.44 3.30
N VAL A 107 -11.68 -17.56 2.09
CA VAL A 107 -12.92 -16.89 1.69
C VAL A 107 -13.81 -17.80 0.88
N ASN A 108 -15.10 -17.51 0.78
CA ASN A 108 -16.01 -18.18 -0.15
C ASN A 108 -16.16 -17.44 -1.49
N MET A 109 -15.10 -16.79 -1.98
CA MET A 109 -15.14 -16.03 -3.23
C MET A 109 -15.19 -16.95 -4.48
N PRO A 110 -16.01 -16.64 -5.49
CA PRO A 110 -16.18 -17.49 -6.67
C PRO A 110 -15.18 -17.27 -7.82
N SER A 111 -14.32 -16.24 -7.79
CA SER A 111 -13.39 -15.92 -8.90
C SER A 111 -11.94 -15.72 -8.47
N ASP A 112 -11.02 -16.47 -9.08
CA ASP A 112 -9.57 -16.42 -8.78
C ASP A 112 -8.90 -15.08 -9.16
N GLU A 113 -9.43 -14.35 -10.15
CA GLU A 113 -8.83 -13.09 -10.63
C GLU A 113 -8.81 -11.97 -9.56
N LEU A 114 -9.79 -11.96 -8.66
CA LEU A 114 -9.91 -10.97 -7.60
C LEU A 114 -9.23 -11.39 -6.30
N ALA A 115 -8.84 -12.67 -6.17
CA ALA A 115 -8.14 -13.18 -5.00
C ALA A 115 -6.82 -12.43 -4.77
N GLN A 116 -6.09 -12.09 -5.83
CA GLN A 116 -4.86 -11.30 -5.71
C GLN A 116 -5.12 -9.87 -5.21
N VAL A 117 -6.22 -9.25 -5.65
CA VAL A 117 -6.60 -7.91 -5.19
C VAL A 117 -6.96 -7.95 -3.71
N LEU A 118 -7.73 -8.95 -3.30
CA LEU A 118 -8.06 -9.20 -1.90
C LEU A 118 -6.80 -9.45 -1.05
N ALA A 119 -5.88 -10.28 -1.54
CA ALA A 119 -4.63 -10.60 -0.87
C ALA A 119 -3.82 -9.33 -0.55
N ASN A 120 -3.71 -8.43 -1.55
CA ASN A 120 -3.01 -7.17 -1.42
C ASN A 120 -3.70 -6.22 -0.43
N GLU A 121 -5.03 -6.12 -0.46
CA GLU A 121 -5.78 -5.22 0.44
C GLU A 121 -5.76 -5.72 1.89
N LEU A 122 -5.78 -7.04 2.10
CA LEU A 122 -5.68 -7.66 3.42
C LEU A 122 -4.24 -7.89 3.88
N ASN A 123 -3.22 -7.58 3.06
CA ASN A 123 -1.81 -7.87 3.32
C ASN A 123 -1.57 -9.33 3.79
N VAL A 124 -1.99 -10.27 2.96
CA VAL A 124 -1.77 -11.72 3.15
C VAL A 124 -0.99 -12.29 1.97
N LYS A 125 -0.18 -13.33 2.18
CA LYS A 125 0.62 -13.92 1.09
C LYS A 125 -0.25 -14.63 0.06
N SER A 126 -1.32 -15.30 0.50
CA SER A 126 -2.24 -16.00 -0.39
C SER A 126 -3.68 -16.00 0.11
N VAL A 127 -4.62 -16.18 -0.81
CA VAL A 127 -6.05 -16.32 -0.55
C VAL A 127 -6.50 -17.66 -1.07
N GLU A 128 -7.21 -18.43 -0.25
CA GLU A 128 -7.73 -19.75 -0.59
C GLU A 128 -9.27 -19.76 -0.55
N CYS A 129 -9.88 -20.24 -1.63
CA CYS A 129 -11.32 -20.30 -1.75
C CYS A 129 -11.86 -21.60 -1.14
N VAL A 130 -12.58 -21.48 -0.03
CA VAL A 130 -13.13 -22.62 0.72
C VAL A 130 -14.63 -22.48 0.96
N LYS A 131 -15.33 -23.61 1.04
CA LYS A 131 -16.80 -23.63 1.21
C LYS A 131 -17.25 -23.45 2.66
N LYS A 132 -16.36 -23.71 3.62
CA LYS A 132 -16.63 -23.63 5.05
C LYS A 132 -15.48 -22.90 5.71
N VAL A 133 -15.79 -22.22 6.82
CA VAL A 133 -14.78 -21.58 7.65
C VAL A 133 -13.84 -22.66 8.21
N PRO A 134 -12.51 -22.49 8.10
CA PRO A 134 -11.56 -23.41 8.70
C PRO A 134 -11.72 -23.42 10.23
N GLU A 135 -11.64 -24.61 10.83
CA GLU A 135 -11.77 -24.81 12.27
C GLU A 135 -10.38 -24.86 12.91
N GLY A 136 -10.19 -24.16 14.04
CA GLY A 136 -8.96 -24.15 14.82
C GLY A 136 -8.74 -22.83 15.54
N ASP A 137 -7.98 -22.85 16.64
CA ASP A 137 -7.74 -21.67 17.48
C ASP A 137 -6.98 -20.54 16.76
N ASN A 138 -6.15 -20.94 15.78
CA ASN A 138 -5.33 -20.06 14.93
C ASN A 138 -6.11 -19.43 13.77
N TYR A 139 -7.38 -19.77 13.59
CA TYR A 139 -8.23 -19.16 12.56
C TYR A 139 -9.26 -18.24 13.20
N LYS A 140 -9.29 -17.00 12.74
CA LYS A 140 -10.30 -16.01 13.17
C LYS A 140 -11.14 -15.62 11.97
N ALA A 141 -12.46 -15.64 12.13
CA ALA A 141 -13.37 -15.47 11.02
C ALA A 141 -14.51 -14.51 11.36
N GLU A 142 -14.91 -13.75 10.36
CA GLU A 142 -16.11 -12.91 10.38
C GLU A 142 -17.01 -13.31 9.22
N GLN A 143 -18.32 -13.22 9.43
CA GLN A 143 -19.33 -13.55 8.44
C GLN A 143 -20.36 -12.43 8.36
N ASP A 144 -20.77 -12.08 7.14
CA ASP A 144 -21.90 -11.19 6.92
C ASP A 144 -22.62 -11.57 5.62
N ARG A 145 -23.96 -11.61 5.66
CA ARG A 145 -24.84 -11.86 4.50
C ARG A 145 -24.43 -13.06 3.63
N GLY A 146 -23.92 -14.13 4.24
CA GLY A 146 -23.48 -15.34 3.52
C GLY A 146 -22.07 -15.27 2.93
N LEU A 147 -21.36 -14.17 3.10
CA LEU A 147 -19.93 -14.04 2.84
C LEU A 147 -19.14 -14.31 4.13
N PHE A 148 -17.96 -14.90 4.01
CA PHE A 148 -17.04 -14.99 5.14
C PHE A 148 -15.59 -14.73 4.74
N VAL A 149 -14.83 -14.22 5.71
CA VAL A 149 -13.37 -14.15 5.66
C VAL A 149 -12.84 -14.77 6.93
N ALA A 150 -11.93 -15.73 6.80
CA ALA A 150 -11.11 -16.20 7.89
C ALA A 150 -9.64 -15.89 7.63
N LEU A 151 -8.90 -15.48 8.65
CA LEU A 151 -7.48 -15.20 8.59
C LEU A 151 -6.73 -16.22 9.43
N ASP A 152 -5.61 -16.71 8.90
CA ASP A 152 -4.60 -17.42 9.67
C ASP A 152 -3.80 -16.40 10.50
N ILE A 153 -3.96 -16.44 11.82
CA ILE A 153 -3.28 -15.54 12.75
C ILE A 153 -1.98 -16.11 13.29
N ASN A 154 -1.52 -17.26 12.80
CA ASN A 154 -0.22 -17.81 13.16
C ASN A 154 0.90 -16.94 12.56
N LEU A 155 1.72 -16.35 13.43
CA LEU A 155 2.86 -15.55 13.04
C LEU A 155 4.12 -16.42 13.10
N SER A 156 4.67 -16.73 11.93
CA SER A 156 6.02 -17.29 11.84
C SER A 156 7.07 -16.18 12.06
N GLU A 157 8.29 -16.56 12.45
CA GLU A 157 9.40 -15.60 12.63
C GLU A 157 9.62 -14.73 11.38
N GLU A 158 9.51 -15.32 10.18
CA GLU A 158 9.62 -14.59 8.91
C GLU A 158 8.53 -13.52 8.74
N LEU A 159 7.29 -13.82 9.14
CA LEU A 159 6.19 -12.86 9.07
C LEU A 159 6.40 -11.75 10.08
N GLU A 160 6.81 -12.06 11.31
CA GLU A 160 7.12 -11.05 12.32
C GLU A 160 8.22 -10.11 11.86
N TRP A 161 9.30 -10.63 11.27
CA TRP A 161 10.37 -9.82 10.68
C TRP A 161 9.84 -8.92 9.56
N ALA A 162 9.06 -9.47 8.63
CA ALA A 162 8.49 -8.68 7.55
C ALA A 162 7.57 -7.56 8.06
N GLY A 163 6.78 -7.83 9.10
CA GLY A 163 5.92 -6.84 9.75
C GLY A 163 6.71 -5.75 10.46
N PHE A 164 7.79 -6.12 11.17
CA PHE A 164 8.73 -5.19 11.78
C PHE A 164 9.37 -4.29 10.72
N ILE A 165 9.90 -4.86 9.63
CA ILE A 165 10.54 -4.12 8.53
C ILE A 165 9.55 -3.14 7.86
N ASN A 166 8.30 -3.54 7.65
CA ASN A 166 7.26 -2.67 7.10
C ASN A 166 6.97 -1.46 7.99
N GLU A 167 6.91 -1.67 9.31
CA GLU A 167 6.65 -0.60 10.29
C GLU A 167 7.89 0.28 10.48
N PHE A 168 9.09 -0.30 10.49
CA PHE A 168 10.37 0.40 10.55
C PHE A 168 10.56 1.32 9.35
N ALA A 169 10.40 0.80 8.13
CA ALA A 169 10.49 1.59 6.91
C ALA A 169 9.50 2.77 6.91
N ARG A 170 8.28 2.58 7.41
CA ARG A 170 7.31 3.67 7.54
C ARG A 170 7.82 4.76 8.49
N LYS A 171 8.31 4.38 9.67
CA LYS A 171 8.80 5.36 10.66
C LYS A 171 9.95 6.17 10.10
N ILE A 172 10.89 5.54 9.41
CA ILE A 172 11.96 6.26 8.71
C ILE A 172 11.40 7.20 7.65
N GLN A 173 10.39 6.79 6.87
CA GLN A 173 9.78 7.66 5.87
C GLN A 173 9.02 8.85 6.47
N VAL A 174 8.47 8.70 7.68
CA VAL A 174 7.87 9.81 8.43
C VAL A 174 8.98 10.75 8.92
N GLU A 175 10.07 10.19 9.43
CA GLU A 175 11.22 10.95 9.91
C GLU A 175 11.92 11.74 8.80
N ARG A 176 12.06 11.14 7.61
CA ARG A 176 12.56 11.87 6.44
C ARG A 176 11.71 13.10 6.12
N LYS A 177 10.39 12.99 6.27
CA LYS A 177 9.45 14.08 6.01
C LYS A 177 9.49 15.15 7.10
N SER A 178 9.65 14.78 8.37
CA SER A 178 9.81 15.75 9.46
C SER A 178 11.09 16.57 9.29
N LEU A 179 12.16 15.94 8.77
CA LEU A 179 13.42 16.58 8.42
C LEU A 179 13.38 17.39 7.11
N GLY A 180 12.24 17.41 6.39
CA GLY A 180 12.08 18.13 5.13
C GLY A 180 12.90 17.56 3.96
N LEU A 181 13.30 16.29 4.04
CA LEU A 181 14.05 15.62 2.98
C LEU A 181 13.13 15.19 1.84
N ASP A 182 13.59 15.39 0.61
CA ASP A 182 12.86 14.96 -0.58
C ASP A 182 13.01 13.45 -0.82
N ILE A 183 12.09 12.88 -1.59
CA ILE A 183 12.13 11.45 -1.95
C ILE A 183 13.36 11.08 -2.80
N THR A 184 13.97 12.08 -3.47
CA THR A 184 15.18 11.94 -4.28
C THR A 184 16.46 12.01 -3.46
N ASP A 185 16.39 12.46 -2.21
CA ASP A 185 17.57 12.59 -1.35
C ASP A 185 18.07 11.21 -0.92
N ARG A 186 19.39 11.02 -0.96
CA ARG A 186 20.02 9.84 -0.37
C ARG A 186 20.24 10.07 1.13
N VAL A 187 19.98 9.04 1.92
CA VAL A 187 20.14 9.09 3.37
C VAL A 187 20.93 7.90 3.87
N SER A 188 21.75 8.10 4.89
CA SER A 188 22.28 7.03 5.72
C SER A 188 21.39 6.86 6.95
N ILE A 189 21.12 5.61 7.31
CA ILE A 189 20.30 5.26 8.46
C ILE A 189 21.21 4.63 9.50
N HIS A 190 21.28 5.24 10.67
CA HIS A 190 21.96 4.67 11.82
C HIS A 190 20.91 4.17 12.82
N PHE A 191 21.08 2.95 13.31
CA PHE A 191 20.18 2.38 14.30
C PHE A 191 20.93 1.73 15.47
N ALA A 192 20.31 1.78 16.64
CA ALA A 192 20.73 1.08 17.85
C ALA A 192 19.53 0.36 18.46
N SER A 193 19.73 -0.87 18.93
CA SER A 193 18.72 -1.59 19.72
C SER A 193 19.38 -2.61 20.61
N ALA A 194 18.86 -2.76 21.84
CA ALA A 194 19.26 -3.82 22.76
C ALA A 194 18.64 -5.19 22.40
N ASP A 195 17.68 -5.20 21.48
CA ASP A 195 16.94 -6.40 21.11
C ASP A 195 17.63 -7.18 19.97
N LYS A 196 17.92 -8.46 20.22
CA LYS A 196 18.49 -9.37 19.23
C LYS A 196 17.56 -9.59 18.05
N PHE A 197 16.24 -9.54 18.27
CA PHE A 197 15.24 -9.65 17.21
C PHE A 197 15.42 -8.55 16.17
N VAL A 198 15.57 -7.30 16.61
CA VAL A 198 15.74 -6.12 15.73
C VAL A 198 16.99 -6.27 14.87
N LYS A 199 18.11 -6.70 15.47
CA LYS A 199 19.37 -6.92 14.76
C LYS A 199 19.20 -7.98 13.67
N ASN A 200 18.63 -9.14 14.00
CA ASN A 200 18.45 -10.24 13.06
C ASN A 200 17.46 -9.87 11.92
N ALA A 201 16.36 -9.18 12.25
CA ALA A 201 15.38 -8.74 11.26
C ALA A 201 15.99 -7.74 10.25
N LEU A 202 16.79 -6.79 10.72
CA LEU A 202 17.44 -5.80 9.85
C LEU A 202 18.59 -6.39 9.04
N GLU A 203 19.36 -7.33 9.59
CA GLU A 203 20.43 -8.03 8.87
C GLU A 203 19.86 -8.93 7.76
N SER A 204 18.79 -9.68 8.03
CA SER A 204 18.18 -10.59 7.05
C SER A 204 17.53 -9.85 5.86
N SER A 205 17.01 -8.65 6.08
CA SER A 205 16.22 -7.89 5.09
C SER A 205 16.87 -6.56 4.67
N GLN A 206 18.18 -6.40 4.90
CA GLN A 206 18.89 -5.14 4.69
C GLN A 206 18.73 -4.58 3.26
N LYS A 207 18.87 -5.45 2.26
CA LYS A 207 18.78 -5.06 0.84
C LYS A 207 17.40 -4.52 0.46
N ASP A 208 16.34 -5.17 0.93
CA ASP A 208 14.95 -4.75 0.69
C ASP A 208 14.66 -3.42 1.41
N LEU A 209 15.16 -3.23 2.63
CA LEU A 209 14.99 -1.98 3.37
C LEU A 209 15.66 -0.79 2.66
N LEU A 210 16.90 -0.96 2.18
CA LEU A 210 17.63 0.09 1.45
C LEU A 210 16.86 0.58 0.22
N GLU A 211 16.33 -0.35 -0.57
CA GLU A 211 15.55 -0.04 -1.77
C GLU A 211 14.23 0.67 -1.42
N ARG A 212 13.51 0.19 -0.39
CA ARG A 212 12.25 0.77 0.05
C ARG A 212 12.39 2.17 0.63
N VAL A 213 13.50 2.42 1.33
CA VAL A 213 13.73 3.70 2.01
C VAL A 213 14.50 4.70 1.14
N GLY A 214 15.13 4.25 0.06
CA GLY A 214 16.02 5.09 -0.74
C GLY A 214 17.27 5.49 0.04
N ALA A 215 17.76 4.58 0.90
CA ALA A 215 18.93 4.82 1.74
C ALA A 215 20.20 4.29 1.05
N SER A 216 21.33 4.97 1.26
CA SER A 216 22.64 4.53 0.76
C SER A 216 23.21 3.40 1.60
N GLU A 217 23.01 3.47 2.92
CA GLU A 217 23.52 2.50 3.88
C GLU A 217 22.68 2.45 5.15
N ILE A 218 22.73 1.31 5.82
CA ILE A 218 22.14 1.09 7.15
C ILE A 218 23.26 0.58 8.04
N LEU A 219 23.57 1.32 9.10
CA LEU A 219 24.68 1.07 10.00
C LEU A 219 24.17 0.86 11.43
N TYR A 220 24.62 -0.24 12.05
CA TYR A 220 24.36 -0.51 13.46
C TYR A 220 25.42 0.19 14.32
N ASN A 221 24.97 1.00 15.28
CA ASN A 221 25.83 1.66 16.26
C ASN A 221 25.38 1.26 17.68
N GLU A 222 26.29 0.76 18.52
CA GLU A 222 25.95 0.36 19.90
C GLU A 222 25.56 1.54 20.79
N THR A 223 26.04 2.74 20.47
CA THR A 223 25.68 3.98 21.19
C THR A 223 25.26 5.02 20.16
N LEU A 224 23.96 5.29 20.10
CA LEU A 224 23.38 6.30 19.23
C LEU A 224 22.59 7.29 20.08
N SER A 225 22.91 8.58 19.96
CA SER A 225 22.04 9.64 20.45
C SER A 225 21.01 9.95 19.36
N GLY A 226 19.75 9.59 19.59
CA GLY A 226 18.68 9.82 18.64
C GLY A 226 17.31 9.63 19.30
N GLU A 227 16.24 9.72 18.51
CA GLU A 227 14.90 9.46 19.01
C GLU A 227 14.68 7.94 19.15
N GLU A 228 14.17 7.52 20.31
CA GLU A 228 13.69 6.16 20.53
C GLU A 228 12.30 6.00 19.92
N ILE A 229 12.15 5.02 19.04
CA ILE A 229 10.92 4.75 18.33
C ILE A 229 10.46 3.31 18.59
N ASP A 230 9.20 3.15 19.02
CA ASP A 230 8.58 1.83 19.26
C ASP A 230 8.09 1.19 17.95
N VAL A 231 8.77 0.16 17.47
CA VAL A 231 8.41 -0.59 16.27
C VAL A 231 7.86 -1.94 16.68
N ASN A 232 6.53 -2.07 16.76
CA ASN A 232 5.85 -3.32 17.14
C ASN A 232 6.28 -3.89 18.50
N SER A 233 6.37 -3.03 19.53
CA SER A 233 6.80 -3.37 20.89
C SER A 233 8.32 -3.56 21.04
N HIS A 234 9.10 -3.28 19.99
CA HIS A 234 10.56 -3.26 20.04
C HIS A 234 11.08 -1.82 19.97
N MET A 235 11.86 -1.42 20.97
CA MET A 235 12.45 -0.09 21.04
C MET A 235 13.70 -0.01 20.17
N VAL A 236 13.73 0.97 19.28
CA VAL A 236 14.85 1.20 18.36
C VAL A 236 15.19 2.68 18.34
N THR A 237 16.43 3.03 18.61
CA THR A 237 16.94 4.39 18.42
C THR A 237 17.37 4.54 16.97
N VAL A 238 16.87 5.57 16.28
CA VAL A 238 17.17 5.80 14.86
C VAL A 238 17.61 7.23 14.65
N THR A 239 18.66 7.40 13.83
CA THR A 239 19.10 8.69 13.32
C THR A 239 19.22 8.61 11.80
N VAL A 240 18.58 9.56 11.11
CA VAL A 240 18.62 9.67 9.65
C VAL A 240 19.45 10.88 9.26
N THR A 241 20.47 10.67 8.44
CA THR A 241 21.37 11.74 7.97
C THR A 241 21.38 11.80 6.45
N LYS A 242 21.30 13.01 5.87
CA LYS A 242 21.41 13.23 4.43
C LYS A 242 22.86 13.01 3.99
N VAL A 243 23.05 12.31 2.88
CA VAL A 243 24.34 12.04 2.23
C VAL A 243 24.47 12.84 0.94
#